data_AF-A0A3S8YEQ3-F1
#
_entry.id   AF-A0A3S8YEQ3-F1
#
_cell.length_a   1.000
_cell.length_b   1.000
_cell.length_c   1.000
_cell.angle_alpha   90.00
_cell.angle_beta   90.00
_cell.angle_gamma   90.00
#
_symmetry.space_group_name_H-M   'P 1'
#
loop_
_entity.id
_entity.type
_entity.pdbx_description
1 polymer ?
#
loop_
_entity_poly.entity_id
_entity_poly.type
_entity_poly.pdbx_seq_one_letter_code
_entity_poly.pdbx_strand_id
1 'polypeptide(L)'
;MEAITQLITTAYTAAVHGEVVQAADALDAIGFSVDARQMYGVCCAFAEAGTRAVQLLDPTGFDPAKGEMLALSEVTPGAAAANPQTAWAQRFFVAHANRDPEMTNALYATAIKAGPDQFSESVAALLLVVASLGRAVLESRRTP
;
A
#
# COMPACT_ATOMS: atom_id res chain seq x y z
N MET A 1 5.19 17.58 11.16
CA MET A 1 4.79 17.15 9.79
C MET A 1 5.97 16.48 9.08
N GLU A 2 7.14 17.11 9.05
CA GLU A 2 8.37 16.56 8.46
C GLU A 2 8.80 15.18 9.03
N ALA A 3 8.63 14.96 10.34
CA ALA A 3 8.94 13.69 11.00
C ALA A 3 8.10 12.49 10.50
N ILE A 4 6.80 12.68 10.21
CA ILE A 4 5.92 11.60 9.75
C ILE A 4 6.24 11.22 8.30
N THR A 5 6.52 12.22 7.45
CA THR A 5 6.97 11.96 6.08
C THR A 5 8.25 11.13 6.07
N GLN A 6 9.21 11.45 6.94
CA GLN A 6 10.45 10.68 7.09
C GLN A 6 10.17 9.23 7.50
N LEU A 7 9.26 9.00 8.44
CA LEU A 7 8.88 7.65 8.86
C LEU A 7 8.19 6.86 7.73
N ILE A 8 7.28 7.49 6.98
CA ILE A 8 6.63 6.86 5.82
C ILE A 8 7.68 6.46 4.77
N THR A 9 8.60 7.37 4.44
CA THR A 9 9.68 7.08 3.50
C THR A 9 10.59 5.98 4.01
N THR A 10 10.91 5.97 5.31
CA THR A 10 11.75 4.93 5.95
C THR A 10 11.06 3.58 5.87
N ALA A 11 9.80 3.48 6.30
CA ALA A 11 9.02 2.25 6.25
C ALA A 11 8.95 1.67 4.83
N TYR A 12 8.63 2.51 3.83
CA TYR A 12 8.56 2.10 2.43
C TYR A 12 9.91 1.65 1.88
N THR A 13 10.97 2.44 2.10
CA THR A 13 12.30 2.15 1.57
C THR A 13 12.86 0.86 2.18
N ALA A 14 12.77 0.73 3.51
CA ALA A 14 13.17 -0.48 4.22
C ALA A 14 12.42 -1.72 3.70
N ALA A 15 11.10 -1.62 3.52
CA ALA A 15 10.29 -2.72 2.98
C ALA A 15 10.70 -3.10 1.54
N VAL A 16 11.00 -2.11 0.68
CA VAL A 16 11.51 -2.35 -0.68
C VAL A 16 12.87 -3.05 -0.65
N HIS A 17 13.75 -2.70 0.29
CA HIS A 17 15.07 -3.33 0.42
C HIS A 17 15.08 -4.66 1.19
N GLY A 18 13.92 -5.09 1.72
CA GLY A 18 13.81 -6.31 2.51
C GLY A 18 14.34 -6.17 3.95
N GLU A 19 14.51 -4.94 4.42
CA GLU A 19 14.95 -4.60 5.78
C GLU A 19 13.77 -4.68 6.75
N VAL A 20 13.29 -5.91 7.00
CA VAL A 20 12.03 -6.19 7.72
C VAL A 20 11.94 -5.50 9.09
N VAL A 21 13.01 -5.56 9.88
CA VAL A 21 13.04 -4.96 11.23
C VAL A 21 12.90 -3.45 11.16
N GLN A 22 13.64 -2.78 10.27
CA GLN A 22 13.54 -1.33 10.12
C GLN A 22 12.17 -0.90 9.60
N ALA A 23 11.57 -1.66 8.69
CA ALA A 23 10.22 -1.39 8.20
C ALA A 23 9.17 -1.50 9.31
N ALA A 24 9.30 -2.53 10.17
CA ALA A 24 8.42 -2.73 11.32
C ALA A 24 8.58 -1.60 12.36
N ASP A 25 9.81 -1.28 12.75
CA ASP A 25 10.10 -0.20 13.71
C ASP A 25 9.54 1.15 13.22
N ALA A 26 9.66 1.43 11.92
CA ALA A 26 9.10 2.64 11.33
C ALA A 26 7.58 2.64 11.32
N LEU A 27 6.93 1.50 11.02
CA LEU A 27 5.47 1.35 11.10
C LEU A 27 4.94 1.55 12.53
N ASP A 28 5.62 0.96 13.52
CA ASP A 28 5.26 1.13 14.94
C ASP A 28 5.38 2.60 15.35
N ALA A 29 6.49 3.26 14.98
CA ALA A 29 6.69 4.68 15.24
C ALA A 29 5.60 5.56 14.60
N ILE A 30 5.15 5.22 13.39
CA ILE A 30 3.99 5.88 12.77
C ILE A 30 2.74 5.65 13.63
N GLY A 31 2.45 4.40 14.00
CA GLY A 31 1.28 4.04 14.81
C GLY A 31 1.19 4.80 16.14
N PHE A 32 2.32 5.09 16.78
CA PHE A 32 2.36 5.93 18.00
C PHE A 32 2.27 7.43 17.73
N SER A 33 2.57 7.89 16.52
CA SER A 33 2.71 9.31 16.18
C SER A 33 1.46 9.92 15.54
N VAL A 34 0.50 9.10 15.10
CA VAL A 34 -0.63 9.56 14.28
C VAL A 34 -1.96 9.08 14.83
N ASP A 35 -3.00 9.89 14.66
CA ASP A 35 -4.38 9.47 14.92
C ASP A 35 -4.96 8.64 13.75
N ALA A 36 -6.16 8.11 13.94
CA ALA A 36 -6.84 7.31 12.92
C ALA A 36 -7.13 8.10 11.63
N ARG A 37 -7.28 9.42 11.65
CA ARG A 37 -7.49 10.20 10.43
C ARG A 37 -6.18 10.38 9.67
N GLN A 38 -5.10 10.63 10.40
CA GLN A 38 -3.75 10.77 9.83
C GLN A 38 -3.24 9.44 9.28
N MET A 39 -3.56 8.31 9.93
CA MET A 39 -3.23 6.98 9.42
C MET A 39 -3.92 6.66 8.08
N TYR A 40 -5.13 7.18 7.82
CA TYR A 40 -5.72 7.11 6.48
C TYR A 40 -4.82 7.78 5.43
N GLY A 41 -4.28 8.96 5.76
CA GLY A 41 -3.30 9.65 4.92
C GLY A 41 -2.01 8.86 4.70
N VAL A 42 -1.54 8.12 5.71
CA VAL A 42 -0.40 7.19 5.59
C VAL A 42 -0.72 6.08 4.58
N CYS A 43 -1.89 5.43 4.69
CA CYS A 43 -2.32 4.40 3.74
C CYS A 43 -2.39 4.94 2.31
N CYS A 44 -2.94 6.14 2.12
CA CYS A 44 -2.96 6.82 0.82
C CYS A 44 -1.55 7.13 0.30
N ALA A 45 -0.61 7.51 1.17
CA ALA A 45 0.78 7.78 0.76
C ALA A 45 1.48 6.50 0.29
N PHE A 46 1.29 5.37 0.99
CA PHE A 46 1.78 4.06 0.53
C PHE A 46 1.14 3.65 -0.79
N ALA A 47 -0.18 3.76 -0.91
CA ALA A 47 -0.90 3.41 -2.14
C ALA A 47 -0.44 4.28 -3.32
N GLU A 48 -0.21 5.59 -3.12
CA GLU A 48 0.32 6.49 -4.16
C GLU A 48 1.74 6.08 -4.60
N ALA A 49 2.59 5.62 -3.68
CA ALA A 49 3.90 5.07 -4.03
C ALA A 49 3.77 3.81 -4.90
N GLY A 50 2.83 2.92 -4.56
CA GLY A 50 2.47 1.76 -5.39
C GLY A 50 1.96 2.14 -6.77
N THR A 51 1.09 3.15 -6.86
CA THR A 51 0.53 3.65 -8.14
C THR A 51 1.63 4.13 -9.06
N ARG A 52 2.58 4.91 -8.52
CA ARG A 52 3.78 5.35 -9.26
C ARG A 52 4.65 4.19 -9.68
N ALA A 53 4.81 3.16 -8.84
CA ALA A 53 5.56 1.97 -9.22
C ALA A 53 4.92 1.22 -10.40
N VAL A 54 3.58 1.10 -10.43
CA VAL A 54 2.85 0.52 -11.59
C VAL A 54 3.09 1.36 -12.84
N GLN A 55 2.97 2.69 -12.77
CA GLN A 55 3.23 3.57 -13.91
C GLN A 55 4.66 3.49 -14.43
N LEU A 56 5.63 3.16 -13.57
CA LEU A 56 7.02 2.94 -13.98
C LEU A 56 7.24 1.56 -14.62
N LEU A 57 6.45 0.56 -14.25
CA LEU A 57 6.49 -0.80 -14.83
C LEU A 57 5.75 -0.88 -16.16
N ASP A 58 4.67 -0.11 -16.30
CA ASP A 58 3.89 0.01 -17.53
C ASP A 58 3.60 1.49 -17.85
N PRO A 59 4.58 2.21 -18.45
CA PRO A 59 4.44 3.63 -18.78
C PRO A 59 3.35 3.95 -19.81
N THR A 60 2.83 2.93 -20.51
CA THR A 60 1.89 3.10 -21.63
C THR A 60 0.49 2.60 -21.35
N GLY A 61 0.29 1.72 -20.37
CA GLY A 61 -0.96 0.99 -20.18
C GLY A 61 -1.81 1.37 -18.97
N PHE A 62 -1.26 2.03 -17.94
CA PHE A 62 -2.06 2.50 -16.80
C PHE A 62 -1.85 4.00 -16.53
N ASP A 63 -2.84 4.79 -16.93
CA ASP A 63 -2.98 6.21 -16.63
C ASP A 63 -4.36 6.52 -16.04
N PRO A 64 -4.47 6.67 -14.71
CA PRO A 64 -5.75 6.98 -14.08
C PRO A 64 -6.28 8.37 -14.48
N ALA A 65 -5.43 9.27 -15.00
CA ALA A 65 -5.90 10.57 -15.52
C ALA A 65 -6.67 10.43 -16.84
N LYS A 66 -6.54 9.30 -17.54
CA LYS A 66 -7.30 8.97 -18.75
C LYS A 66 -8.55 8.12 -18.47
N GLY A 67 -8.85 7.86 -17.20
CA GLY A 67 -9.96 6.99 -16.80
C GLY A 67 -9.67 5.50 -16.97
N GLU A 68 -8.40 5.12 -17.16
CA GLU A 68 -7.99 3.72 -17.18
C GLU A 68 -8.07 3.13 -15.76
N MET A 69 -8.51 1.87 -15.67
CA MET A 69 -8.71 1.19 -14.40
C MET A 69 -7.64 0.13 -14.19
N LEU A 70 -6.97 0.21 -13.05
CA LEU A 70 -6.14 -0.87 -12.54
C LEU A 70 -7.05 -2.02 -12.09
N ALA A 71 -6.72 -3.22 -12.55
CA ALA A 71 -7.33 -4.45 -12.09
C ALA A 71 -6.24 -5.40 -11.59
N LEU A 72 -6.48 -6.04 -10.45
CA LEU A 72 -5.65 -7.14 -9.95
C LEU A 72 -6.40 -8.45 -10.20
N SER A 73 -5.73 -9.39 -10.86
CA SER A 73 -6.22 -10.75 -11.01
C SER A 73 -5.57 -11.66 -9.99
N GLU A 74 -6.38 -12.48 -9.32
CA GLU A 74 -5.86 -13.58 -8.51
C GLU A 74 -5.27 -14.65 -9.44
N VAL A 75 -3.99 -14.97 -9.28
CA VAL A 75 -3.36 -16.10 -9.98
C VAL A 75 -3.93 -17.43 -9.47
N THR A 76 -4.21 -17.51 -8.17
CA THR A 76 -4.87 -18.65 -7.52
C THR A 76 -6.23 -18.20 -6.98
N PRO A 77 -7.34 -18.72 -7.52
CA PRO A 77 -8.68 -18.36 -7.04
C PRO A 77 -8.84 -18.61 -5.53
N GLY A 78 -9.32 -17.61 -4.81
CA GLY A 78 -9.56 -17.69 -3.36
C GLY A 78 -8.35 -17.36 -2.49
N ALA A 79 -7.19 -17.02 -3.09
CA ALA A 79 -6.01 -16.62 -2.33
C ALA A 79 -6.27 -15.40 -1.45
N ALA A 80 -7.02 -14.40 -1.93
CA ALA A 80 -7.36 -13.24 -1.10
C ALA A 80 -8.35 -13.62 0.01
N ALA A 81 -9.25 -14.58 -0.22
CA ALA A 81 -10.15 -15.05 0.83
C ALA A 81 -9.41 -15.77 1.96
N ALA A 82 -8.30 -16.45 1.65
CA ALA A 82 -7.44 -17.11 2.64
C ALA A 82 -6.62 -16.13 3.49
N ASN A 83 -6.44 -14.88 3.04
CA ASN A 83 -5.71 -13.84 3.76
C ASN A 83 -6.46 -12.49 3.67
N PRO A 84 -7.40 -12.21 4.59
CA PRO A 84 -8.27 -11.05 4.50
C PRO A 84 -7.52 -9.70 4.57
N GLN A 85 -6.38 -9.64 5.24
CA GLN A 85 -5.53 -8.45 5.34
C GLN A 85 -4.87 -8.14 3.99
N THR A 86 -4.41 -9.17 3.28
CA THR A 86 -3.88 -9.02 1.91
C THR A 86 -4.99 -8.62 0.95
N ALA A 87 -6.19 -9.20 1.09
CA ALA A 87 -7.35 -8.81 0.29
C ALA A 87 -7.73 -7.35 0.50
N TRP A 88 -7.74 -6.89 1.76
CA TRP A 88 -7.97 -5.50 2.10
C TRP A 88 -6.90 -4.59 1.47
N ALA A 89 -5.62 -4.94 1.62
CA ALA A 89 -4.50 -4.18 1.10
C ALA A 89 -4.58 -3.99 -0.42
N GLN A 90 -4.83 -5.08 -1.15
CA GLN A 90 -5.01 -5.06 -2.60
C GLN A 90 -6.20 -4.21 -3.03
N ARG A 91 -7.36 -4.36 -2.35
CA ARG A 91 -8.57 -3.57 -2.66
C ARG A 91 -8.37 -2.08 -2.36
N PHE A 92 -7.74 -1.76 -1.23
CA PHE A 92 -7.44 -0.38 -0.85
C PHE A 92 -6.50 0.26 -1.87
N PHE A 93 -5.43 -0.45 -2.24
CA PHE A 93 -4.49 -0.01 -3.25
C PHE A 93 -5.18 0.24 -4.61
N VAL A 94 -5.98 -0.72 -5.10
CA VAL A 94 -6.70 -0.59 -6.37
C VAL A 94 -7.69 0.57 -6.34
N ALA A 95 -8.47 0.71 -5.28
CA ALA A 95 -9.41 1.83 -5.11
C ALA A 95 -8.68 3.18 -5.14
N HIS A 96 -7.55 3.29 -4.44
CA HIS A 96 -6.73 4.51 -4.44
C HIS A 96 -6.14 4.79 -5.83
N ALA A 97 -5.58 3.77 -6.49
CA ALA A 97 -5.01 3.89 -7.83
C ALA A 97 -6.06 4.35 -8.86
N ASN A 98 -7.29 3.84 -8.74
CA ASN A 98 -8.43 4.20 -9.59
C ASN A 98 -9.13 5.51 -9.18
N ARG A 99 -8.57 6.27 -8.23
CA ARG A 99 -9.13 7.53 -7.73
C ARG A 99 -10.58 7.39 -7.22
N ASP A 100 -10.86 6.30 -6.52
CA ASP A 100 -12.16 6.02 -5.87
C ASP A 100 -12.08 6.31 -4.35
N PRO A 101 -12.28 7.58 -3.93
CA PRO A 101 -12.19 7.97 -2.53
C PRO A 101 -13.34 7.40 -1.68
N GLU A 102 -14.48 7.06 -2.29
CA GLU A 102 -15.61 6.48 -1.56
C GLU A 102 -15.25 5.07 -1.10
N MET A 103 -14.69 4.27 -2.00
CA MET A 103 -14.24 2.92 -1.69
C MET A 103 -13.06 2.90 -0.72
N THR A 104 -12.04 3.77 -0.88
CA THR A 104 -10.91 3.82 0.08
C THR A 104 -11.40 4.19 1.48
N ASN A 105 -12.32 5.15 1.61
CA ASN A 105 -12.93 5.50 2.90
C ASN A 105 -13.75 4.35 3.50
N ALA A 106 -14.56 3.65 2.69
CA ALA A 106 -15.37 2.52 3.16
C ALA A 106 -14.50 1.34 3.65
N LEU A 107 -13.45 1.01 2.91
CA LEU A 107 -12.48 -0.01 3.28
C LEU A 107 -11.73 0.36 4.57
N TYR A 108 -11.31 1.62 4.68
CA TYR A 108 -10.61 2.11 5.88
C TYR A 108 -11.50 2.06 7.13
N ALA A 109 -12.74 2.57 7.00
CA ALA A 109 -13.71 2.54 8.09
C ALA A 109 -14.05 1.12 8.54
N THR A 110 -14.09 0.17 7.61
CA THR A 110 -14.32 -1.25 7.91
C THR A 110 -13.14 -1.86 8.65
N ALA A 111 -11.89 -1.56 8.24
CA ALA A 111 -10.70 -2.06 8.91
C ALA A 111 -10.58 -1.51 10.35
N ILE A 112 -10.90 -0.23 10.58
CA ILE A 112 -10.95 0.31 11.96
C ILE A 112 -11.96 -0.43 12.83
N LYS A 113 -13.16 -0.72 12.29
CA LYS A 113 -14.23 -1.43 13.02
C LYS A 113 -13.86 -2.88 13.35
N ALA A 114 -12.98 -3.50 12.56
CA ALA A 114 -12.53 -4.86 12.76
C ALA A 114 -11.60 -5.03 13.98
N GLY A 115 -11.05 -3.92 14.50
CA GLY A 115 -10.20 -3.88 15.68
C GLY A 115 -8.73 -3.60 15.38
N PRO A 116 -7.94 -3.23 16.41
CA PRO A 116 -6.58 -2.74 16.24
C PRO A 116 -5.63 -3.78 15.63
N ASP A 117 -5.74 -5.05 16.02
CA ASP A 117 -4.86 -6.11 15.53
C ASP A 117 -5.05 -6.32 14.02
N GLN A 118 -6.29 -6.56 13.58
CA GLN A 118 -6.62 -6.72 12.16
C GLN A 118 -6.28 -5.47 11.34
N PHE A 119 -6.48 -4.29 11.92
CA PHE A 119 -6.11 -3.03 11.27
C PHE A 119 -4.60 -2.91 11.07
N SER A 120 -3.80 -3.20 12.09
CA SER A 120 -2.32 -3.13 12.02
C SER A 120 -1.76 -4.11 10.98
N GLU A 121 -2.26 -5.34 10.97
CA GLU A 121 -1.87 -6.36 9.97
C GLU A 121 -2.28 -5.95 8.55
N SER A 122 -3.43 -5.29 8.39
CA SER A 122 -3.90 -4.78 7.10
C SER A 122 -3.00 -3.65 6.57
N VAL A 123 -2.56 -2.73 7.44
CA VAL A 123 -1.61 -1.67 7.07
C VAL A 123 -0.24 -2.25 6.71
N ALA A 124 0.24 -3.23 7.48
CA ALA A 124 1.47 -3.95 7.15
C ALA A 124 1.37 -4.69 5.80
N ALA A 125 0.24 -5.36 5.54
CA ALA A 125 -0.02 -5.99 4.25
C ALA A 125 -0.04 -4.98 3.09
N LEU A 126 -0.61 -3.79 3.28
CA LEU A 126 -0.57 -2.71 2.29
C LEU A 126 0.87 -2.28 1.99
N LEU A 127 1.69 -2.08 3.03
CA LEU A 127 3.11 -1.76 2.86
C LEU A 127 3.83 -2.84 2.03
N LEU A 128 3.59 -4.12 2.34
CA LEU A 128 4.21 -5.24 1.61
C LEU A 128 3.77 -5.30 0.15
N VAL A 129 2.48 -5.09 -0.14
CA VAL A 129 1.95 -5.03 -1.51
C VAL A 129 2.67 -3.94 -2.30
N VAL A 130 2.72 -2.71 -1.79
CA VAL A 130 3.34 -1.61 -2.53
C VAL A 130 4.87 -1.74 -2.61
N ALA A 131 5.52 -2.29 -1.58
CA ALA A 131 6.96 -2.55 -1.59
C ALA A 131 7.33 -3.63 -2.62
N SER A 132 6.46 -4.61 -2.87
CA SER A 132 6.68 -5.61 -3.92
C SER A 132 6.73 -4.98 -5.32
N LEU A 133 5.89 -3.98 -5.58
CA LEU A 133 5.92 -3.21 -6.84
C LEU A 133 7.19 -2.37 -6.95
N GLY A 134 7.60 -1.72 -5.85
CA GLY A 134 8.87 -0.99 -5.79
C GLY A 134 10.08 -1.87 -6.09
N ARG A 135 10.12 -3.10 -5.56
CA ARG A 135 11.14 -4.10 -5.89
C ARG A 135 11.14 -4.48 -7.36
N ALA A 136 9.97 -4.77 -7.92
CA ALA A 136 9.84 -5.08 -9.35
C ALA A 136 10.39 -3.95 -10.24
N VAL A 137 10.18 -2.68 -9.87
CA VAL A 137 10.76 -1.52 -10.57
C VAL A 137 12.29 -1.52 -10.49
N LEU A 138 12.87 -1.84 -9.33
CA LEU A 138 14.33 -1.92 -9.19
C LEU A 138 14.91 -3.09 -10.00
N GLU A 139 14.22 -4.21 -10.04
CA GLU A 139 14.61 -5.40 -10.80
C GLU A 139 14.54 -5.18 -12.31
N SER A 140 13.48 -4.52 -12.81
CA SER A 140 13.34 -4.22 -14.24
C SER A 140 14.47 -3.32 -14.76
N ARG A 141 15.01 -2.44 -13.91
CA ARG A 141 16.14 -1.55 -14.24
C ARG A 141 17.52 -2.20 -14.15
N ARG A 142 17.63 -3.37 -13.51
CA ARG A 142 18.89 -4.13 -13.40
C ARG A 142 19.14 -5.05 -14.60
N THR A 143 18.12 -5.25 -15.44
CA THR A 143 18.21 -6.10 -16.63
C THR A 143 18.48 -5.19 -17.84
N PRO A 144 19.64 -5.32 -18.53
CA PRO A 144 19.98 -4.50 -19.69
C PRO A 144 19.14 -4.82 -20.93
#